data_AF-A0AAV0LW60-F1
#
_entry.id   AF-A0AAV0LW60-F1
#
_cell.length_a   1.000
_cell.length_b   1.000
_cell.length_c   1.000
_cell.angle_alpha   90.00
_cell.angle_beta   90.00
_cell.angle_gamma   90.00
#
_symmetry.space_group_name_H-M   'P 1'
#
loop_
_entity.id
_entity.type
_entity.pdbx_description
1 polymer ?
#
loop_
_entity_poly.entity_id
_entity_poly.type
_entity_poly.pdbx_seq_one_letter_code
_entity_poly.pdbx_strand_id
1 'polypeptide(L)'
;MFLDSCSKQCRQFKVRADKVKDGLEEAVPGITVLLNPHGPPRRGCFEVREEGGRVFISLLGMKRPFQPMKDLDMDQVVADIASKLK
;
A
#
# COMPACT_ATOMS: atom_id res chain seq x y z
N MET A 1 -4.97 -9.23 -3.14
CA MET A 1 -4.73 -8.01 -2.34
C MET A 1 -5.04 -6.77 -3.14
N PHE A 2 -5.49 -5.71 -2.49
CA PHE A 2 -5.79 -4.43 -3.12
C PHE A 2 -4.97 -3.32 -2.46
N LEU A 3 -4.31 -2.52 -3.28
CA LEU A 3 -3.45 -1.44 -2.88
C LEU A 3 -3.93 -0.14 -3.54
N ASP A 4 -4.52 0.74 -2.74
CA ASP A 4 -5.06 2.02 -3.18
C ASP A 4 -4.08 3.14 -2.81
N SER A 5 -3.39 3.71 -3.81
CA SER A 5 -2.37 4.75 -3.61
C SER A 5 -2.54 5.93 -4.55
N CYS A 6 -2.43 7.15 -4.02
CA CYS A 6 -2.57 8.40 -4.78
C CYS A 6 -1.38 8.68 -5.74
N SER A 7 -1.24 7.83 -6.76
CA SER A 7 -0.12 7.83 -7.71
C SER A 7 -0.12 9.04 -8.65
N LYS A 8 -1.29 9.60 -8.98
CA LYS A 8 -1.43 10.74 -9.92
C LYS A 8 -0.86 12.07 -9.40
N GLN A 9 -0.70 12.25 -8.08
CA GLN A 9 -0.21 13.51 -7.52
C GLN A 9 1.26 13.50 -7.13
N CYS A 10 1.83 12.34 -6.82
CA CYS A 10 3.19 12.25 -6.28
C CYS A 10 3.87 10.96 -6.70
N ARG A 11 5.01 11.10 -7.40
CA ARG A 11 5.91 9.99 -7.76
C ARG A 11 6.31 9.13 -6.55
N GLN A 12 6.44 9.74 -5.38
CA GLN A 12 6.77 9.04 -4.13
C GLN A 12 5.73 7.99 -3.74
N PHE A 13 4.44 8.24 -3.97
CA PHE A 13 3.37 7.28 -3.68
C PHE A 13 3.47 6.07 -4.62
N LYS A 14 3.72 6.33 -5.91
CA LYS A 14 3.89 5.26 -6.90
C LYS A 14 5.06 4.35 -6.55
N VAL A 15 6.25 4.91 -6.33
CA VAL A 15 7.45 4.13 -6.00
C VAL A 15 7.27 3.29 -4.74
N ARG A 16 6.62 3.86 -3.70
CA ARG A 16 6.34 3.12 -2.46
C ARG A 16 5.29 2.03 -2.66
N ALA A 17 4.26 2.29 -3.45
CA ALA A 17 3.25 1.29 -3.77
C ALA A 17 3.84 0.12 -4.58
N ASP A 18 4.69 0.41 -5.58
CA ASP A 18 5.40 -0.61 -6.35
C ASP A 18 6.32 -1.44 -5.43
N LYS A 19 7.06 -0.81 -4.50
CA LYS A 19 7.87 -1.55 -3.50
C LYS A 19 7.05 -2.49 -2.63
N VAL A 20 5.91 -2.03 -2.11
CA VAL A 20 5.05 -2.87 -1.27
C VAL A 20 4.44 -4.01 -2.09
N LYS A 21 4.06 -3.73 -3.33
CA LYS A 21 3.57 -4.74 -4.28
C LYS A 21 4.63 -5.84 -4.49
N ASP A 22 5.82 -5.46 -4.92
CA ASP A 22 6.90 -6.39 -5.24
C ASP A 22 7.33 -7.17 -3.99
N GLY A 23 7.49 -6.49 -2.85
CA GLY A 23 7.85 -7.15 -1.60
C GLY A 23 6.80 -8.15 -1.09
N LEU A 24 5.51 -7.88 -1.31
CA LEU A 24 4.44 -8.83 -0.96
C LEU A 24 4.42 -10.03 -1.90
N GLU A 25 4.58 -9.81 -3.20
CA GLU A 25 4.67 -10.88 -4.20
C GLU A 25 5.88 -11.79 -3.97
N GLU A 26 7.01 -11.24 -3.50
CA GLU A 26 8.20 -12.01 -3.10
C GLU A 26 8.03 -12.73 -1.76
N ALA A 27 7.42 -12.08 -0.77
CA ALA A 27 7.28 -12.64 0.57
C ALA A 27 6.23 -13.77 0.65
N VAL A 28 5.18 -13.70 -0.19
CA VAL A 28 4.08 -14.68 -0.20
C VAL A 28 3.88 -15.19 -1.64
N PRO A 29 4.45 -16.36 -1.99
CA PRO A 29 4.28 -16.93 -3.32
C PRO A 29 2.80 -17.23 -3.60
N GLY A 30 2.26 -16.62 -4.65
CA GLY A 30 0.86 -16.78 -5.06
C GLY A 30 -0.07 -15.63 -4.66
N ILE A 31 0.43 -14.60 -3.97
CA ILE A 31 -0.37 -13.38 -3.74
C ILE A 31 -0.34 -12.48 -4.97
N THR A 32 -1.51 -11.98 -5.37
CA THR A 32 -1.64 -10.97 -6.43
C THR A 32 -2.01 -9.64 -5.80
N VAL A 33 -1.20 -8.61 -6.01
CA VAL A 33 -1.47 -7.26 -5.50
C VAL A 33 -1.96 -6.37 -6.65
N LEU A 34 -3.22 -5.95 -6.57
CA LEU A 34 -3.85 -5.08 -7.56
C LEU A 34 -3.78 -3.62 -7.11
N LEU A 35 -3.20 -2.77 -7.95
CA LEU A 35 -3.09 -1.33 -7.73
C LEU A 35 -4.36 -0.60 -8.21
N ASN A 36 -5.00 0.16 -7.31
CA ASN A 36 -6.18 0.98 -7.58
C ASN A 36 -7.32 0.28 -8.36
N PRO A 37 -7.79 -0.91 -7.94
CA PRO A 37 -8.79 -1.69 -8.66
C PRO A 37 -10.18 -1.03 -8.67
N HIS A 38 -10.51 -0.21 -7.67
CA HIS A 38 -11.85 0.35 -7.48
C HIS A 38 -12.03 1.77 -8.05
N GLY A 39 -11.00 2.32 -8.72
CA GLY A 39 -11.08 3.63 -9.38
C GLY A 39 -10.03 4.63 -8.88
N PRO A 40 -10.15 5.92 -9.26
CA PRO A 40 -9.13 6.92 -8.94
C PRO A 40 -9.05 7.17 -7.43
N PRO A 41 -7.88 6.96 -6.81
CA PRO A 41 -7.69 7.10 -5.38
C PRO A 41 -7.95 8.53 -4.89
N ARG A 42 -8.51 8.68 -3.68
CA ARG A 42 -8.68 10.00 -3.03
C ARG A 42 -7.33 10.69 -2.82
N ARG A 43 -7.34 12.03 -2.76
CA ARG A 43 -6.11 12.82 -2.57
C ARG A 43 -5.41 12.40 -1.28
N GLY A 44 -4.11 12.09 -1.37
CA GLY A 44 -3.30 11.71 -0.22
C GLY A 44 -3.75 10.40 0.44
N CYS A 45 -4.22 9.42 -0.35
CA CYS A 45 -4.52 8.08 0.17
C CYS A 45 -3.38 7.08 -0.09
N PHE A 46 -3.19 6.19 0.87
CA PHE A 46 -2.36 5.00 0.79
C PHE A 46 -3.00 3.93 1.69
N GLU A 47 -3.70 2.98 1.09
CA GLU A 47 -4.42 1.94 1.78
C GLU A 47 -4.05 0.57 1.21
N VAL A 48 -3.76 -0.39 2.08
CA VAL A 48 -3.47 -1.78 1.73
C VAL A 48 -4.51 -2.65 2.41
N ARG A 49 -5.27 -3.39 1.60
CA ARG A 49 -6.34 -4.26 2.09
C ARG A 49 -6.27 -5.64 1.43
N GLU A 50 -6.71 -6.64 2.16
CA GLU A 50 -6.88 -8.00 1.70
C GLU A 50 -8.20 -8.20 0.95
N GLU A 51 -8.29 -9.28 0.18
CA GLU A 51 -9.55 -9.75 -0.41
C GLU A 51 -10.59 -10.11 0.67
N GLY A 52 -10.14 -10.58 1.85
CA GLY A 52 -11.00 -10.86 3.01
C GLY A 52 -11.50 -9.62 3.77
N GLY A 53 -11.27 -8.41 3.25
CA GLY A 53 -11.72 -7.15 3.87
C GLY A 53 -10.85 -6.66 5.03
N ARG A 54 -9.77 -7.36 5.37
CA ARG A 54 -8.79 -6.91 6.37
C ARG A 54 -7.97 -5.75 5.81
N VAL A 55 -7.94 -4.64 6.52
CA VAL A 55 -7.12 -3.48 6.17
C VAL A 55 -5.86 -3.51 7.01
N PHE A 56 -4.70 -3.54 6.36
CA PHE A 56 -3.40 -3.53 7.04
C PHE A 56 -2.94 -2.11 7.31
N ILE A 57 -3.07 -1.26 6.29
CA ILE A 57 -2.71 0.16 6.35
C ILE A 57 -3.87 0.92 5.77
N SER A 58 -4.32 1.95 6.46
CA SER A 58 -5.23 2.95 5.91
C SER A 58 -4.69 4.33 6.27
N LEU A 59 -4.07 4.98 5.30
CA LEU A 59 -3.73 6.38 5.38
C LEU A 59 -4.60 7.14 4.40
N LEU A 60 -5.63 7.83 4.90
CA LEU A 60 -6.56 8.59 4.08
C LEU A 60 -6.43 10.08 4.37
N GLY A 61 -6.61 10.92 3.36
CA GLY A 61 -6.75 12.37 3.53
C GLY A 61 -5.49 13.10 4.02
N MET A 62 -4.31 12.56 3.77
CA MET A 62 -3.06 13.19 4.21
C MET A 62 -2.83 14.54 3.53
N LYS A 63 -2.48 15.55 4.34
CA LYS A 63 -2.01 16.85 3.84
C LYS A 63 -0.48 16.82 3.66
N ARG A 64 0.02 17.66 2.75
CA ARG A 64 1.46 17.88 2.58
C ARG A 64 2.03 18.62 3.80
N PRO A 65 3.28 18.37 4.19
CA PRO A 65 4.19 17.34 3.68
C PRO A 65 3.75 15.97 4.21
N PHE A 66 3.69 14.95 3.36
CA PHE A 66 3.16 13.61 3.67
C PHE A 66 4.05 12.85 4.69
N GLN A 67 4.17 13.38 5.90
CA GLN A 67 5.03 12.89 6.98
C GLN A 67 4.63 11.48 7.44
N PRO A 68 3.34 11.16 7.65
CA PRO A 68 2.94 9.81 8.05
C PRO A 68 3.30 8.76 7.01
N MET A 69 3.24 9.13 5.72
CA MET A 69 3.74 8.26 4.68
C MET A 69 5.25 8.09 4.80
N LYS A 70 6.01 9.18 4.95
CA LYS A 70 7.47 9.13 5.00
C LYS A 70 8.01 8.30 6.16
N ASP A 71 7.37 8.40 7.32
CA ASP A 71 7.75 7.70 8.55
C ASP A 71 7.39 6.21 8.51
N LEU A 72 6.53 5.78 7.57
CA LEU A 72 6.29 4.35 7.34
C LEU A 72 7.50 3.70 6.67
N ASP A 73 8.01 2.67 7.34
CA ASP A 73 8.98 1.73 6.80
C ASP A 73 8.24 0.70 5.92
N MET A 74 8.50 0.75 4.61
CA MET A 74 7.84 -0.13 3.64
C MET A 74 8.26 -1.59 3.82
N ASP A 75 9.52 -1.83 4.20
CA ASP A 75 10.05 -3.19 4.38
C ASP A 75 9.41 -3.83 5.61
N GLN A 76 9.28 -3.06 6.70
CA GLN A 76 8.60 -3.53 7.91
C GLN A 76 7.10 -3.76 7.67
N VAL A 77 6.46 -2.90 6.88
CA VAL A 77 5.06 -3.07 6.46
C VAL A 77 4.87 -4.36 5.70
N VAL A 78 5.72 -4.63 4.70
CA VAL A 78 5.66 -5.87 3.92
C VAL A 78 5.85 -7.07 4.83
N ALA A 79 6.81 -7.03 5.75
CA ALA A 79 7.06 -8.12 6.70
C ALA A 79 5.88 -8.35 7.66
N ASP A 80 5.25 -7.31 8.20
CA ASP A 80 4.07 -7.43 9.08
C ASP A 80 2.88 -8.03 8.33
N ILE A 81 2.62 -7.55 7.11
CA ILE A 81 1.55 -8.07 6.25
C ILE A 81 1.82 -9.53 5.89
N ALA A 82 3.02 -9.86 5.40
CA ALA A 82 3.41 -11.23 5.03
C ALA A 82 3.33 -12.18 6.23
N SER A 83 3.69 -11.72 7.44
CA SER A 83 3.58 -12.51 8.66
C SER A 83 2.13 -12.78 9.07
N LYS A 84 1.22 -11.84 8.81
CA LYS A 84 -0.23 -12.01 9.05
C LYS A 84 -0.94 -12.86 8.00
N LEU A 85 -0.33 -13.03 6.84
CA LEU A 85 -0.82 -13.87 5.74
C LEU A 85 -0.33 -15.33 5.81
N LYS A 86 0.70 -15.59 6.62
CA LYS A 86 1.15 -16.94 6.98
C LYS A 86 0.19 -17.59 7.96
#